data_AF-A0A4Y9QU27-F1
#
_entry.id   AF-A0A4Y9QU27-F1
#
_cell.length_a   1.000
_cell.length_b   1.000
_cell.length_c   1.000
_cell.angle_alpha   90.00
_cell.angle_beta   90.00
_cell.angle_gamma   90.00
#
_symmetry.space_group_name_H-M   'P 1'
#
loop_
_entity.id
_entity.type
_entity.pdbx_description
1 polymer ?
#
loop_
_entity_poly.entity_id
_entity_poly.type
_entity_poly.pdbx_seq_one_letter_code
_entity_poly.pdbx_strand_id
1 'polypeptide(L)'
;MKTTENHQTQLFKGAGYLIGALITFVLGISLFIFTENFVIAISSSLPIGTTFGILIEQKFQKEENHLSLQRTKLFTGLLLLGIIVFFAILFL
;
A
#
# COMPACT_ATOMS: atom_id res chain seq x y z
N MET A 1 12.67 -32.81 -13.09
CA MET A 1 11.31 -32.68 -12.53
C MET A 1 11.28 -31.39 -11.70
N LYS A 2 10.79 -30.29 -12.28
CA LYS A 2 10.67 -28.99 -11.61
C LYS A 2 9.26 -28.91 -11.02
N THR A 3 9.10 -29.26 -9.75
CA THR A 3 7.77 -29.29 -9.10
C THR A 3 7.77 -28.65 -7.71
N THR A 4 8.66 -27.69 -7.46
CA THR A 4 8.73 -26.94 -6.20
C THR A 4 8.47 -25.45 -6.33
N GLU A 5 8.47 -24.88 -7.55
CA GLU A 5 8.34 -23.42 -7.75
C GLU A 5 6.92 -22.84 -7.56
N ASN A 6 5.85 -23.66 -7.48
CA ASN A 6 4.47 -23.14 -7.56
C ASN A 6 3.69 -23.16 -6.22
N HIS A 7 4.16 -23.84 -5.18
CA HIS A 7 3.42 -23.89 -3.90
C HIS A 7 3.73 -22.71 -2.98
N GLN A 8 4.89 -22.06 -3.15
CA GLN A 8 5.33 -21.00 -2.25
C GLN A 8 4.66 -19.66 -2.56
N THR A 9 4.44 -19.34 -3.84
CA THR A 9 3.75 -18.11 -4.29
C THR A 9 2.27 -18.08 -3.87
N GLN A 10 1.60 -19.23 -3.80
CA GLN A 10 0.23 -19.32 -3.29
C GLN A 10 0.10 -19.05 -1.79
N LEU A 11 1.10 -19.42 -0.98
CA LEU A 11 1.05 -19.22 0.48
C LEU A 11 1.16 -17.74 0.90
N PHE A 12 1.79 -16.90 0.07
CA PHE A 12 1.97 -15.47 0.36
C PHE A 12 0.94 -14.57 -0.35
N LYS A 13 -0.01 -15.14 -1.08
CA LYS A 13 -1.08 -14.39 -1.72
C LYS A 13 -1.96 -13.73 -0.66
N GLY A 14 -1.98 -12.41 -0.62
CA GLY A 14 -2.70 -11.63 0.39
C GLY A 14 -1.80 -11.05 1.49
N ALA A 15 -0.54 -11.50 1.60
CA ALA A 15 0.38 -11.01 2.61
C ALA A 15 0.69 -9.52 2.45
N GLY A 16 0.78 -9.04 1.20
CA GLY A 16 0.97 -7.63 0.92
C GLY A 16 -0.21 -6.78 1.38
N TYR A 17 -1.45 -7.23 1.16
CA TYR A 17 -2.63 -6.52 1.65
C TYR A 17 -2.69 -6.48 3.19
N LEU A 18 -2.33 -7.58 3.86
CA LEU A 18 -2.24 -7.61 5.33
C LEU A 18 -1.19 -6.64 5.86
N ILE A 19 0.00 -6.60 5.24
CA ILE A 19 1.05 -5.64 5.60
C ILE A 19 0.59 -4.20 5.32
N GLY A 20 -0.08 -3.96 4.20
CA GLY A 20 -0.66 -2.65 3.87
C GLY A 20 -1.71 -2.20 4.88
N ALA A 21 -2.56 -3.11 5.36
CA ALA A 21 -3.52 -2.84 6.42
C ALA A 21 -2.82 -2.49 7.74
N LEU A 22 -1.77 -3.23 8.11
CA LEU A 22 -0.96 -2.93 9.30
C LEU A 22 -0.34 -1.54 9.22
N ILE A 23 0.26 -1.19 8.07
CA ILE A 23 0.83 0.13 7.80
C ILE A 23 -0.25 1.22 7.93
N THR A 24 -1.44 0.97 7.37
CA THR A 24 -2.59 1.89 7.48
C THR A 24 -2.95 2.14 8.93
N PHE A 25 -3.05 1.09 9.75
CA PHE A 25 -3.39 1.22 11.17
C PHE A 25 -2.34 2.01 11.95
N VAL A 26 -1.05 1.69 11.77
CA VAL A 26 0.04 2.38 12.47
C VAL A 26 0.10 3.85 12.10
N LEU A 27 -0.01 4.17 10.80
CA LEU A 27 -0.06 5.55 10.32
C LEU A 27 -1.31 6.28 10.79
N GLY A 28 -2.47 5.64 10.72
CA GLY A 28 -3.74 6.23 11.14
C GLY A 28 -3.74 6.61 12.62
N ILE A 29 -3.23 5.73 13.49
CA ILE A 29 -3.09 6.03 14.93
C ILE A 29 -2.09 7.18 15.13
N SER A 30 -0.94 7.12 14.47
CA SER A 30 0.10 8.17 14.59
C SER A 30 -0.45 9.53 14.16
N LEU A 31 -1.10 9.61 13.00
CA LEU A 31 -1.70 10.84 12.49
C LEU A 31 -2.86 11.33 13.35
N PHE A 32 -3.67 10.43 13.91
CA PHE A 32 -4.73 10.81 14.84
C PHE A 32 -4.16 11.47 16.09
N ILE A 33 -3.06 10.95 16.65
CA ILE A 33 -2.38 11.55 17.81
C ILE A 33 -1.87 12.97 17.48
N PHE A 34 -1.35 13.21 16.28
CA PHE A 34 -0.82 14.53 15.90
C PHE A 34 -1.87 15.54 15.46
N THR A 35 -2.93 15.09 14.79
CA THR A 35 -3.94 15.97 14.18
C THR A 35 -5.18 16.12 15.04
N GLU A 36 -5.39 15.23 16.01
CA GLU A 36 -6.63 15.07 16.79
C GLU A 36 -7.89 14.95 15.93
N ASN A 37 -7.73 14.69 14.62
CA ASN A 37 -8.80 14.68 13.64
C ASN A 37 -8.87 13.32 12.95
N PHE A 38 -9.91 12.56 13.30
CA PHE A 38 -10.13 11.22 12.77
C PHE A 38 -10.26 11.20 11.25
N VAL A 39 -10.92 12.20 10.66
CA VAL A 39 -11.12 12.27 9.21
C VAL A 39 -9.79 12.45 8.50
N ILE A 40 -8.96 13.39 8.95
CA ILE A 40 -7.63 13.64 8.38
C ILE A 40 -6.75 12.39 8.53
N ALA A 41 -6.74 11.78 9.70
CA ALA A 41 -5.93 10.60 9.98
C ALA A 41 -6.28 9.41 9.06
N ILE A 42 -7.56 9.13 8.86
CA ILE A 42 -8.02 8.03 8.01
C ILE A 42 -7.83 8.35 6.53
N SER A 43 -8.26 9.53 6.06
CA SER A 43 -8.14 9.93 4.66
C SER A 43 -6.70 9.95 4.16
N SER A 44 -5.73 10.16 5.06
CA SER A 44 -4.30 10.21 4.74
C SER A 44 -3.63 8.84 4.84
N SER A 45 -3.98 8.04 5.83
CA SER A 45 -3.35 6.74 6.07
C SER A 45 -3.83 5.66 5.10
N LEU A 46 -5.11 5.67 4.71
CA LEU A 46 -5.69 4.65 3.82
C LEU A 46 -5.00 4.58 2.45
N PRO A 47 -4.84 5.70 1.71
CA PRO A 47 -4.17 5.68 0.41
C PRO A 47 -2.74 5.18 0.52
N ILE A 48 -2.01 5.59 1.56
CA ILE A 48 -0.62 5.19 1.78
C ILE A 48 -0.55 3.68 2.01
N GLY A 49 -1.25 3.17 3.03
CA GLY A 49 -1.15 1.75 3.36
C GLY A 49 -1.74 0.82 2.30
N THR A 50 -2.81 1.24 1.59
CA THR A 50 -3.34 0.49 0.44
C THR A 50 -2.31 0.38 -0.67
N THR A 51 -1.65 1.48 -1.01
CA THR A 51 -0.67 1.48 -2.10
C THR A 51 0.57 0.68 -1.73
N PHE A 52 1.08 0.83 -0.50
CA PHE A 52 2.17 -0.01 0.01
C PHE A 52 1.78 -1.49 0.00
N GLY A 53 0.56 -1.83 0.43
CA GLY A 53 0.08 -3.20 0.41
C GLY A 53 0.07 -3.79 -1.00
N ILE A 54 -0.38 -3.02 -1.99
CA ILE A 54 -0.37 -3.43 -3.40
C ILE A 54 1.06 -3.58 -3.93
N LEU A 55 1.97 -2.66 -3.61
CA LEU A 55 3.37 -2.75 -4.04
C LEU A 55 4.08 -3.97 -3.45
N ILE A 56 3.80 -4.27 -2.17
CA ILE A 56 4.37 -5.41 -1.46
C ILE A 56 3.76 -6.71 -2.00
N GLU A 57 2.45 -6.75 -2.23
CA GLU A 57 1.76 -7.89 -2.86
C GLU A 57 2.34 -8.16 -4.26
N GLN A 58 2.51 -7.10 -5.07
CA GLN A 58 3.15 -7.20 -6.37
C GLN A 58 4.59 -7.70 -6.27
N LYS A 59 5.33 -7.33 -5.22
CA LYS A 59 6.70 -7.81 -4.98
C LYS A 59 6.73 -9.29 -4.61
N PHE A 60 5.80 -9.76 -3.77
CA PHE A 60 5.67 -11.18 -3.43
C PHE A 60 5.17 -12.02 -4.61
N GLN A 61 4.35 -11.46 -5.49
CA GLN A 61 3.88 -12.12 -6.71
C GLN A 61 4.79 -11.87 -7.93
N LYS A 62 5.86 -11.06 -7.80
CA LYS A 62 6.73 -10.66 -8.93
C LYS A 62 7.57 -11.81 -9.49
N GLU A 63 7.60 -12.94 -8.82
CA GLU A 63 8.15 -14.17 -9.38
C GLU A 63 7.32 -14.72 -10.55
N GLU A 64 6.07 -14.25 -10.78
CA GLU A 64 5.20 -14.85 -11.79
C GLU A 64 4.67 -13.95 -12.92
N ASN A 65 4.70 -12.60 -12.88
CA ASN A 65 4.02 -11.84 -13.96
C ASN A 65 4.63 -10.48 -14.35
N HIS A 66 5.17 -10.45 -15.57
CA HIS A 66 5.65 -9.27 -16.31
C HIS A 66 4.55 -8.24 -16.66
N LEU A 67 3.27 -8.52 -16.37
CA LEU A 67 2.14 -7.60 -16.59
C LEU A 67 2.05 -6.45 -15.55
N SER A 68 2.89 -6.47 -14.51
CA SER A 68 2.83 -5.54 -13.36
C SER A 68 3.32 -4.12 -13.65
N LEU A 69 4.18 -3.93 -14.65
CA LEU A 69 4.98 -2.69 -14.81
C LEU A 69 4.15 -1.45 -15.19
N GLN A 70 3.08 -1.60 -15.98
CA GLN A 70 2.15 -0.50 -16.30
C GLN A 70 1.25 -0.14 -15.13
N ARG A 71 0.80 -1.14 -14.35
CA ARG A 71 -0.11 -0.93 -13.22
C ARG A 71 0.59 -0.25 -12.04
N THR A 72 1.86 -0.60 -11.78
CA THR A 72 2.70 0.08 -10.78
C THR A 72 2.85 1.57 -11.08
N LYS A 73 3.00 1.95 -12.36
CA LYS A 73 3.14 3.36 -12.78
C LYS A 73 1.91 4.22 -12.42
N LEU A 74 0.72 3.65 -12.56
CA LEU A 74 -0.54 4.31 -12.19
C LEU A 74 -0.69 4.44 -10.67
N PHE A 75 -0.32 3.40 -9.90
CA PHE A 75 -0.34 3.45 -8.44
C PHE A 75 0.66 4.46 -7.86
N THR A 76 1.85 4.59 -8.47
CA THR A 76 2.81 5.62 -8.08
C THR A 76 2.25 7.03 -8.33
N GLY A 77 1.58 7.25 -9.46
CA GLY A 77 0.90 8.53 -9.74
C GLY A 77 -0.20 8.85 -8.73
N LEU A 78 -1.00 7.85 -8.36
CA LEU A 78 -2.07 8.00 -7.37
C LEU A 78 -1.52 8.27 -5.96
N LEU A 79 -0.42 7.63 -5.58
CA LEU A 79 0.26 7.88 -4.31
C LEU A 79 0.87 9.28 -4.27
N LEU A 80 1.49 9.73 -5.37
CA LEU A 80 2.03 11.09 -5.47
C LEU A 80 0.91 12.14 -5.32
N LEU A 81 -0.23 11.90 -5.96
CA LEU A 81 -1.43 12.73 -5.82
C LEU A 81 -1.92 12.77 -4.37
N GLY A 82 -1.98 11.61 -3.70
CA GLY A 82 -2.37 11.50 -2.29
C GLY A 82 -1.45 12.28 -1.35
N ILE A 83 -0.13 12.22 -1.59
CA ILE A 83 0.85 13.02 -0.84
C ILE A 83 0.60 14.52 -1.05
N ILE A 84 0.43 14.98 -2.29
CA ILE A 84 0.21 16.40 -2.59
C ILE A 84 -1.05 16.91 -1.89
N VAL A 85 -2.15 16.17 -1.96
CA VAL A 85 -3.42 16.54 -1.30
C VAL A 85 -3.26 16.56 0.22
N PHE A 86 -2.53 15.60 0.81
CA PHE A 86 -2.25 15.59 2.24
C PHE A 86 -1.52 16.85 2.70
N PHE A 87 -0.45 17.22 2.00
CA PHE A 87 0.30 18.46 2.28
C PHE A 87 -0.56 19.70 2.07
N ALA A 88 -1.42 19.72 1.04
CA ALA A 88 -2.34 20.83 0.82
C ALA A 88 -3.32 21.03 1.98
N ILE A 89 -3.83 19.94 2.58
CA ILE A 89 -4.73 20.02 3.75
C ILE A 89 -3.97 20.42 5.03
N LEU A 90 -2.73 19.94 5.21
CA LEU A 90 -1.93 20.18 6.41
C LEU A 90 -1.42 21.62 6.54
N PHE A 91 -1.20 22.29 5.40
CA PHE A 91 -0.65 23.66 5.33
C PHE A 91 -1.72 24.73 5.02
N LEU A 92 -3.00 24.34 4.92
CA LEU A 92 -4.15 25.24 4.81
C LEU A 92 -4.71 25.55 6.21
#